data_AF-A0A971SIJ1-F1
#
_entry.id   AF-A0A971SIJ1-F1
#
_cell.length_a   1.000
_cell.length_b   1.000
_cell.length_c   1.000
_cell.angle_alpha   90.00
_cell.angle_beta   90.00
_cell.angle_gamma   90.00
#
_symmetry.space_group_name_H-M   'P 1'
#
loop_
_entity.id
_entity.type
_entity.pdbx_description
1 polymer ?
#
loop_
_entity_poly.entity_id
_entity_poly.type
_entity_poly.pdbx_seq_one_letter_code
_entity_poly.pdbx_strand_id
1 'polypeptide(L)'
;MVGCKDQQTVMKRLLKITCIVLILMMVANILPVAAASANDSRQTYLKIGVGGAVVVGAVVLIRSLVVNNKAAKLERSGDAYAAEGRWDLAVQSYLEATKLKPRNRDLASKLEKAKLEAARMFLRKGDEAREAEQFEAAEELYQQALRYSPASTEARQKLAELIPELVGVYFRRGLSYETVNRWPEALREYEKAYLLAPEDPEVANRYQIARARAQSGLPLKAVLFFLNRTDTPGVEKLLTQELQVQMRVQARGSYAVLDQAKVDKILTEQAAALSSTFDEALAVDLGRLLGVDEVIIGALDSLEVKKRTRIQVTAKILEVPSGRLVKEVKPFTYSFPAGTDQTNWWLEFPGLAAELAKRLNQ
;
A
#
# COMPACT_ATOMS: atom_id res chain seq x y z
N MET A 1 28.71 21.54 35.27
CA MET A 1 27.88 22.74 35.54
C MET A 1 28.65 24.09 35.52
N VAL A 2 29.90 24.15 35.06
CA VAL A 2 30.73 25.39 35.14
C VAL A 2 30.54 26.33 33.92
N GLY A 3 30.16 25.82 32.74
CA GLY A 3 30.04 26.64 31.52
C GLY A 3 28.78 27.50 31.37
N CYS A 4 27.74 27.30 32.19
CA CYS A 4 26.46 28.01 32.04
C CYS A 4 26.49 29.41 32.69
N LYS A 5 27.20 29.55 33.83
CA LYS A 5 27.36 30.84 34.53
C LYS A 5 28.18 31.84 33.72
N ASP A 6 29.20 31.36 32.99
CA ASP A 6 30.07 32.25 32.23
C ASP A 6 29.36 32.82 31.00
N GLN A 7 28.56 32.01 30.29
CA GLN A 7 27.79 32.48 29.13
C GLN A 7 26.65 33.44 29.50
N GLN A 8 25.99 33.22 30.65
CA GLN A 8 24.97 34.16 31.15
C GLN A 8 25.58 35.51 31.54
N THR A 9 26.83 35.50 31.99
CA THR A 9 27.60 36.70 32.36
C THR A 9 28.06 37.46 31.11
N VAL A 10 28.50 36.76 30.08
CA VAL A 10 28.86 37.36 28.77
C VAL A 10 27.63 37.96 28.08
N MET A 11 26.47 37.28 28.11
CA MET A 11 25.23 37.78 27.50
C MET A 11 24.67 39.01 28.23
N LYS A 12 24.74 39.04 29.57
CA LYS A 12 24.39 40.23 30.37
C LYS A 12 25.35 41.41 30.12
N ARG A 13 26.64 41.15 29.89
CA ARG A 13 27.62 42.17 29.52
C ARG A 13 27.34 42.71 28.11
N LEU A 14 26.97 41.86 27.16
CA LEU A 14 26.62 42.27 25.79
C LEU A 14 25.33 43.11 25.74
N LEU A 15 24.31 42.75 26.53
CA LEU A 15 23.07 43.53 26.65
C LEU A 15 23.33 44.90 27.27
N LYS A 16 24.21 44.98 28.27
CA LYS A 16 24.66 46.25 28.85
C LYS A 16 25.40 47.11 27.82
N ILE A 17 26.29 46.53 27.01
CA ILE A 17 27.03 47.27 25.98
C ILE A 17 26.09 47.79 24.89
N THR A 18 25.10 46.99 24.45
CA THR A 18 24.10 47.44 23.47
C THR A 18 23.19 48.54 24.01
N CYS A 19 22.75 48.46 25.28
CA CYS A 19 22.04 49.55 25.94
C CYS A 19 22.91 50.81 26.07
N ILE A 20 24.19 50.69 26.43
CA ILE A 20 25.10 51.83 26.55
C ILE A 20 25.31 52.50 25.18
N VAL A 21 25.46 51.73 24.10
CA VAL A 21 25.60 52.27 22.74
C VAL A 21 24.31 52.96 22.27
N LEU A 22 23.13 52.40 22.57
CA LEU A 22 21.84 53.04 22.30
C LEU A 22 21.65 54.34 23.10
N ILE A 23 22.05 54.35 24.38
CA ILE A 23 22.00 55.54 25.23
C ILE A 23 22.97 56.61 24.75
N LEU A 24 24.19 56.24 24.35
CA LEU A 24 25.17 57.18 23.78
C LEU A 24 24.67 57.81 22.47
N MET A 25 23.95 57.04 21.64
CA MET A 25 23.31 57.54 20.42
C MET A 25 22.16 58.51 20.73
N MET A 26 21.38 58.26 21.79
CA MET A 26 20.33 59.17 22.22
C MET A 26 20.92 60.50 22.73
N VAL A 27 22.00 60.43 23.51
CA VAL A 27 22.70 61.63 24.03
C VAL A 27 23.37 62.42 22.89
N ALA A 28 23.91 61.74 21.87
CA ALA A 28 24.50 62.40 20.70
C ALA A 28 23.46 63.06 19.78
N ASN A 29 22.19 62.63 19.81
CA ASN A 29 21.08 63.23 19.04
C ASN A 29 20.36 64.38 19.76
N ILE A 30 20.63 64.63 21.04
CA ILE A 30 19.94 65.67 21.85
C ILE A 30 20.71 67.00 21.92
N LEU A 31 21.93 67.09 21.40
CA LEU A 31 22.64 68.38 21.33
C LEU A 31 22.03 69.27 20.22
N PRO A 32 21.45 70.44 20.53
CA PRO A 32 20.86 71.30 19.53
C PRO A 32 21.96 71.92 18.66
N VAL A 33 21.70 71.92 17.35
CA VAL A 33 22.48 72.58 16.30
C VAL A 33 22.55 74.07 16.62
N ALA A 34 23.69 74.53 17.13
CA ALA A 34 24.04 75.95 17.13
C ALA A 34 24.81 76.25 15.84
N ALA A 35 24.30 77.23 15.11
CA ALA A 35 24.67 77.64 13.76
C ALA A 35 26.18 77.80 13.49
N ALA A 36 26.65 77.22 12.38
CA ALA A 36 27.74 77.79 11.58
C ALA A 36 27.71 77.28 10.13
N SER A 37 27.51 78.23 9.21
CA SER A 37 27.92 78.30 7.79
C SER A 37 27.75 77.09 6.86
N ALA A 38 27.16 77.39 5.71
CA ALA A 38 27.01 76.53 4.54
C ALA A 38 28.35 76.02 3.97
N ASN A 39 28.89 74.93 4.54
CA ASN A 39 29.78 73.98 3.85
C ASN A 39 29.86 72.59 4.55
N ASP A 40 29.04 72.36 5.59
CA ASP A 40 29.20 71.22 6.53
C ASP A 40 28.15 70.11 6.38
N SER A 41 27.35 70.16 5.32
CA SER A 41 26.37 69.10 5.00
C SER A 41 27.08 67.80 4.61
N ARG A 42 28.14 67.85 3.78
CA ARG A 42 28.93 66.67 3.37
C ARG A 42 29.60 65.95 4.55
N GLN A 43 30.15 66.69 5.52
CA GLN A 43 30.80 66.11 6.70
C GLN A 43 29.79 65.47 7.65
N THR A 44 28.60 66.06 7.78
CA THR A 44 27.50 65.52 8.58
C THR A 44 26.93 64.22 7.98
N TYR A 45 26.69 64.17 6.67
CA TYR A 45 26.28 62.95 5.97
C TYR A 45 27.35 61.84 6.04
N LEU A 46 28.65 62.20 5.97
CA LEU A 46 29.76 61.24 6.10
C LEU A 46 29.78 60.59 7.49
N LYS A 47 29.60 61.37 8.56
CA LYS A 47 29.58 60.87 9.96
C LYS A 47 28.38 59.97 10.23
N ILE A 48 27.19 60.33 9.72
CA ILE A 48 25.97 59.51 9.83
C ILE A 48 26.12 58.20 9.02
N GLY A 49 26.69 58.26 7.82
CA GLY A 49 26.96 57.08 6.99
C GLY A 49 27.98 56.10 7.60
N VAL A 50 29.05 56.62 8.20
CA VAL A 50 30.06 55.82 8.92
C VAL A 50 29.47 55.19 10.19
N GLY A 51 28.70 55.95 10.98
CA GLY A 51 28.01 55.43 12.16
C GLY A 51 27.01 54.32 11.83
N GLY A 52 26.23 54.48 10.76
CA GLY A 52 25.30 53.46 10.26
C GLY A 52 26.01 52.18 9.80
N ALA A 53 27.11 52.30 9.06
CA ALA A 53 27.90 51.16 8.59
C ALA A 53 28.50 50.34 9.75
N VAL A 54 28.98 51.00 10.81
CA VAL A 54 29.52 50.33 12.01
C VAL A 54 28.44 49.55 12.75
N VAL A 55 27.24 50.12 12.92
CA VAL A 55 26.12 49.45 13.59
C VAL A 55 25.64 48.24 12.77
N VAL A 56 25.47 48.41 11.46
CA VAL A 56 25.10 47.29 10.56
C VAL A 56 26.17 46.20 10.60
N GLY A 57 27.46 46.55 10.56
CA GLY A 57 28.57 45.61 10.70
C GLY A 57 28.55 44.85 12.03
N ALA A 58 28.33 45.55 13.14
CA ALA A 58 28.23 44.96 14.48
C ALA A 58 27.04 43.99 14.59
N VAL A 59 25.87 44.37 14.06
CA VAL A 59 24.67 43.51 14.04
C VAL A 59 24.90 42.25 13.20
N VAL A 60 25.53 42.38 12.03
CA VAL A 60 25.89 41.23 11.17
C VAL A 60 26.89 40.30 11.86
N LEU A 61 27.92 40.85 12.52
CA LEU A 61 28.89 40.09 13.30
C LEU A 61 28.24 39.33 14.47
N ILE A 62 27.40 40.01 15.25
CA ILE A 62 26.68 39.40 16.38
C ILE A 62 25.76 38.29 15.87
N ARG A 63 24.99 38.54 14.81
CA ARG A 63 24.12 37.52 14.20
C ARG A 63 24.92 36.32 13.71
N SER A 64 26.05 36.56 13.05
CA SER A 64 26.98 35.51 12.60
C SER A 64 27.50 34.69 13.78
N LEU A 65 27.95 35.33 14.88
CA LEU A 65 28.43 34.64 16.08
C LEU A 65 27.35 33.79 16.75
N VAL A 66 26.13 34.31 16.87
CA VAL A 66 25.00 33.57 17.46
C VAL A 66 24.65 32.34 16.61
N VAL A 67 24.55 32.51 15.29
CA VAL A 67 24.31 31.40 14.35
C VAL A 67 25.45 30.39 14.40
N ASN A 68 26.70 30.86 14.45
CA ASN A 68 27.90 30.02 14.52
C ASN A 68 27.95 29.18 15.79
N ASN A 69 27.66 29.78 16.94
CA ASN A 69 27.63 29.09 18.23
C ASN A 69 26.49 28.07 18.29
N LYS A 70 25.29 28.43 17.79
CA LYS A 70 24.15 27.51 17.72
C LYS A 70 24.46 26.31 16.82
N ALA A 71 25.03 26.54 15.64
CA ALA A 71 25.44 25.48 14.73
C ALA A 71 26.50 24.57 15.36
N ALA A 72 27.51 25.13 16.04
CA ALA A 72 28.54 24.33 16.72
C ALA A 72 27.98 23.49 17.87
N LYS A 73 26.97 23.99 18.59
CA LYS A 73 26.27 23.21 19.64
C LYS A 73 25.51 22.03 19.02
N LEU A 74 24.80 22.25 17.92
CA LEU A 74 24.07 21.20 17.21
C LEU A 74 25.02 20.15 16.63
N GLU A 75 26.14 20.60 16.06
CA GLU A 75 27.20 19.71 15.57
C GLU A 75 27.75 18.81 16.66
N ARG A 76 28.14 19.37 17.82
CA ARG A 76 28.61 18.57 18.97
C ARG A 76 27.55 17.60 19.49
N SER A 77 26.27 17.98 19.43
CA SER A 77 25.17 17.11 19.82
C SER A 77 25.03 15.95 18.84
N GLY A 78 25.17 16.22 17.53
CA GLY A 78 25.22 15.19 16.50
C GLY A 78 26.40 14.24 16.68
N ASP A 79 27.59 14.77 16.97
CA ASP A 79 28.80 13.97 17.25
C ASP A 79 28.59 13.06 18.48
N ALA A 80 27.94 13.56 19.53
CA ALA A 80 27.61 12.77 20.72
C ALA A 80 26.62 11.64 20.41
N TYR A 81 25.53 11.93 19.69
CA TYR A 81 24.57 10.89 19.28
C TYR A 81 25.18 9.85 18.36
N ALA A 82 26.06 10.26 17.44
CA ALA A 82 26.81 9.35 16.59
C ALA A 82 27.71 8.41 17.40
N ALA A 83 28.38 8.92 18.44
CA ALA A 83 29.20 8.12 19.35
C ALA A 83 28.37 7.11 20.17
N GLU A 84 27.12 7.44 20.48
CA GLU A 84 26.15 6.54 21.13
C GLU A 84 25.50 5.54 20.17
N GLY A 85 25.77 5.63 18.85
CA GLY A 85 25.10 4.83 17.82
C GLY A 85 23.63 5.22 17.55
N ARG A 86 23.18 6.36 18.09
CA ARG A 86 21.84 6.92 17.89
C ARG A 86 21.79 7.76 16.62
N TRP A 87 21.95 7.06 15.49
CA TRP A 87 22.18 7.68 14.19
C TRP A 87 20.99 8.49 13.67
N ASP A 88 19.77 8.15 14.05
CA ASP A 88 18.55 8.90 13.77
C ASP A 88 18.62 10.34 14.35
N LEU A 89 19.03 10.47 15.60
CA LEU A 89 19.19 11.76 16.29
C LEU A 89 20.43 12.52 15.83
N ALA A 90 21.50 11.80 15.49
CA ALA A 90 22.69 12.38 14.88
C ALA A 90 22.33 13.07 13.55
N VAL A 91 21.59 12.38 12.67
CA VAL A 91 21.10 12.96 11.41
C VAL A 91 20.25 14.21 11.66
N GLN A 92 19.32 14.19 12.61
CA GLN A 92 18.51 15.37 12.94
C GLN A 92 19.37 16.56 13.38
N SER A 93 20.33 16.32 14.27
CA SER A 93 21.23 17.36 14.79
C SER A 93 22.11 17.97 13.69
N TYR A 94 22.67 17.14 12.80
CA TYR A 94 23.45 17.62 11.66
C TYR A 94 22.59 18.28 10.58
N LEU A 95 21.35 17.85 10.38
CA LEU A 95 20.40 18.53 9.48
C LEU A 95 20.13 19.96 9.97
N GLU A 96 19.87 20.14 11.26
CA GLU A 96 19.67 21.47 11.83
C GLU A 96 20.93 22.33 11.76
N ALA A 97 22.11 21.75 12.03
CA ALA A 97 23.38 22.46 11.89
C ALA A 97 23.62 22.89 10.43
N THR A 98 23.34 22.02 9.46
CA THR A 98 23.46 22.31 8.02
C THR A 98 22.48 23.39 7.57
N LYS A 99 21.25 23.43 8.11
CA LYS A 99 20.29 24.54 7.85
C LYS A 99 20.84 25.90 8.27
N LEU A 100 21.60 25.95 9.38
CA LEU A 100 22.23 27.18 9.86
C LEU A 100 23.50 27.55 9.07
N LYS A 101 24.24 26.56 8.57
CA LYS A 101 25.47 26.72 7.80
C LYS A 101 25.44 25.91 6.49
N PRO A 102 24.63 26.30 5.49
CA PRO A 102 24.40 25.50 4.29
C PRO A 102 25.62 25.36 3.38
N ARG A 103 26.64 26.23 3.53
CA ARG A 103 27.89 26.19 2.76
C ARG A 103 29.04 25.48 3.49
N ASN A 104 28.80 24.90 4.67
CA ASN A 104 29.83 24.17 5.40
C ASN A 104 29.96 22.74 4.85
N ARG A 105 31.05 22.47 4.12
CA ARG A 105 31.33 21.14 3.55
C ARG A 105 31.51 20.06 4.60
N ASP A 106 32.11 20.37 5.75
CA ASP A 106 32.30 19.40 6.83
C ASP A 106 30.97 18.92 7.43
N LEU A 107 30.04 19.85 7.71
CA LEU A 107 28.69 19.50 8.17
C LEU A 107 27.91 18.69 7.13
N ALA A 108 28.07 19.01 5.85
CA ALA A 108 27.46 18.24 4.77
C ALA A 108 27.99 16.80 4.75
N SER A 109 29.31 16.61 4.86
CA SER A 109 29.93 15.28 4.93
C SER A 109 29.56 14.50 6.20
N LYS A 110 29.50 15.17 7.36
CA LYS A 110 29.05 14.55 8.62
C LYS A 110 27.59 14.09 8.52
N LEU A 111 26.72 14.92 7.95
CA LEU A 111 25.32 14.58 7.71
C LEU A 111 25.18 13.37 6.77
N GLU A 112 25.91 13.37 5.66
CA GLU A 112 25.90 12.26 4.70
C GLU A 112 26.33 10.95 5.35
N LYS A 113 27.46 10.97 6.09
CA LYS A 113 27.93 9.82 6.86
C LYS A 113 26.87 9.35 7.86
N ALA A 114 26.29 10.27 8.63
CA ALA A 114 25.27 9.92 9.63
C ALA A 114 24.03 9.28 8.98
N LYS A 115 23.61 9.75 7.79
CA LYS A 115 22.51 9.13 7.03
C LYS A 115 22.85 7.71 6.59
N LEU A 116 24.06 7.46 6.10
CA LEU A 116 24.50 6.12 5.73
C LEU A 116 24.52 5.17 6.94
N GLU A 117 25.04 5.62 8.07
CA GLU A 117 25.05 4.81 9.30
C GLU A 117 23.64 4.58 9.87
N ALA A 118 22.75 5.58 9.80
CA ALA A 118 21.34 5.42 10.15
C ALA A 118 20.69 4.35 9.27
N ALA A 119 20.91 4.39 7.96
CA ALA A 119 20.39 3.38 7.04
C ALA A 119 20.87 1.97 7.40
N ARG A 120 22.18 1.78 7.69
CA ARG A 120 22.72 0.48 8.13
C ARG A 120 22.13 0.02 9.45
N MET A 121 21.95 0.93 10.41
CA MET A 121 21.31 0.63 11.69
C MET A 121 19.88 0.10 11.48
N PHE A 122 19.09 0.76 10.62
CA PHE A 122 17.73 0.33 10.31
C PHE A 122 17.68 -0.97 9.52
N LEU A 123 18.63 -1.21 8.60
CA LEU A 123 18.77 -2.51 7.92
C LEU A 123 18.98 -3.65 8.92
N ARG A 124 19.93 -3.49 9.84
CA ARG A 124 20.21 -4.50 10.87
C ARG A 124 19.00 -4.76 11.77
N LYS A 125 18.32 -3.71 12.22
CA LYS A 125 17.08 -3.86 12.99
C LYS A 125 15.98 -4.55 12.19
N GLY A 126 15.88 -4.25 10.90
CA GLY A 126 14.93 -4.91 10.00
C GLY A 126 15.23 -6.40 9.83
N ASP A 127 16.50 -6.78 9.74
CA ASP A 127 16.94 -8.18 9.73
C ASP A 127 16.59 -8.89 11.04
N GLU A 128 16.88 -8.27 12.19
CA GLU A 128 16.50 -8.79 13.52
C GLU A 128 14.97 -8.98 13.64
N ALA A 129 14.17 -8.03 13.12
CA ALA A 129 12.71 -8.14 13.12
C ALA A 129 12.20 -9.23 12.17
N ARG A 130 12.82 -9.40 10.99
CA ARG A 130 12.49 -10.45 10.03
C ARG A 130 12.80 -11.84 10.59
N GLU A 131 13.95 -12.00 11.26
CA GLU A 131 14.34 -13.24 11.94
C GLU A 131 13.38 -13.59 13.08
N ALA A 132 12.81 -12.58 13.74
CA ALA A 132 11.76 -12.75 14.75
C ALA A 132 10.35 -12.96 14.15
N GLU A 133 10.22 -13.15 12.83
CA GLU A 133 8.95 -13.28 12.08
C GLU A 133 8.01 -12.06 12.22
N GLN A 134 8.55 -10.91 12.64
CA GLN A 134 7.82 -9.65 12.74
C GLN A 134 7.86 -8.89 11.41
N PHE A 135 7.30 -9.51 10.36
CA PHE A 135 7.48 -9.04 8.98
C PHE A 135 6.96 -7.62 8.74
N GLU A 136 5.83 -7.22 9.32
CA GLU A 136 5.32 -5.82 9.23
C GLU A 136 6.30 -4.81 9.86
N ALA A 137 6.96 -5.17 10.97
CA ALA A 137 7.97 -4.32 11.61
C ALA A 137 9.27 -4.28 10.79
N ALA A 138 9.68 -5.42 10.22
CA ALA A 138 10.82 -5.49 9.33
C ALA A 138 10.63 -4.59 8.09
N GLU A 139 9.43 -4.61 7.50
CA GLU A 139 9.05 -3.73 6.38
C GLU A 139 9.26 -2.25 6.75
N GLU A 140 8.71 -1.82 7.89
CA GLU A 140 8.85 -0.45 8.36
C GLU A 140 10.32 -0.06 8.53
N LEU A 141 11.13 -0.94 9.12
CA LEU A 141 12.56 -0.69 9.37
C LEU A 141 13.35 -0.60 8.07
N TYR A 142 13.10 -1.47 7.09
CA TYR A 142 13.75 -1.35 5.78
C TYR A 142 13.28 -0.10 5.00
N GLN A 143 12.01 0.29 5.12
CA GLN A 143 11.53 1.57 4.56
C GLN A 143 12.21 2.76 5.24
N GLN A 144 12.42 2.72 6.56
CA GLN A 144 13.18 3.75 7.27
C GLN A 144 14.63 3.81 6.77
N ALA A 145 15.28 2.67 6.52
CA ALA A 145 16.60 2.65 5.90
C ALA A 145 16.63 3.37 4.54
N LEU A 146 15.61 3.17 3.70
CA LEU A 146 15.47 3.90 2.43
C LEU A 146 15.19 5.39 2.60
N ARG A 147 14.50 5.81 3.66
CA ARG A 147 14.33 7.25 3.95
C ARG A 147 15.66 7.94 4.23
N TYR A 148 16.59 7.26 4.90
CA TYR A 148 17.93 7.80 5.16
C TYR A 148 18.87 7.66 3.96
N SER A 149 18.80 6.55 3.23
CA SER A 149 19.57 6.28 2.02
C SER A 149 18.68 5.81 0.87
N PRO A 150 18.04 6.72 0.11
CA PRO A 150 17.17 6.37 -1.00
C PRO A 150 17.87 5.61 -2.13
N ALA A 151 19.20 5.69 -2.21
CA ALA A 151 20.01 4.98 -3.18
C ALA A 151 20.36 3.55 -2.75
N SER A 152 20.01 3.12 -1.53
CA SER A 152 20.35 1.79 -1.02
C SER A 152 19.70 0.68 -1.85
N THR A 153 20.52 -0.09 -2.56
CA THR A 153 20.09 -1.29 -3.29
C THR A 153 19.76 -2.43 -2.33
N GLU A 154 20.54 -2.57 -1.26
CA GLU A 154 20.33 -3.58 -0.22
C GLU A 154 18.96 -3.44 0.45
N ALA A 155 18.56 -2.23 0.86
CA ALA A 155 17.25 -2.02 1.48
C ALA A 155 16.08 -2.31 0.53
N ARG A 156 16.22 -1.98 -0.76
CA ARG A 156 15.24 -2.34 -1.79
C ARG A 156 15.14 -3.86 -1.98
N GLN A 157 16.28 -4.55 -2.01
CA GLN A 157 16.31 -6.00 -2.14
C GLN A 157 15.65 -6.68 -0.94
N LYS A 158 15.98 -6.25 0.28
CA LYS A 158 15.38 -6.77 1.52
C LYS A 158 13.86 -6.60 1.56
N LEU A 159 13.35 -5.44 1.10
CA LEU A 159 11.91 -5.22 0.95
C LEU A 159 11.29 -6.16 -0.09
N ALA A 160 11.94 -6.35 -1.24
CA ALA A 160 11.44 -7.25 -2.28
C ALA A 160 11.39 -8.72 -1.80
N GLU A 161 12.42 -9.17 -1.08
CA GLU A 161 12.45 -10.51 -0.46
C GLU A 161 11.37 -10.71 0.62
N LEU A 162 10.91 -9.62 1.24
CA LEU A 162 9.91 -9.66 2.31
C LEU A 162 8.47 -9.77 1.78
N ILE A 163 8.23 -9.42 0.51
CA ILE A 163 6.88 -9.39 -0.09
C ILE A 163 6.11 -10.71 0.09
N PRO A 164 6.68 -11.90 -0.24
CA PRO A 164 5.93 -13.15 -0.09
C PRO A 164 5.50 -13.43 1.35
N GLU A 165 6.32 -13.06 2.34
CA GLU A 165 5.99 -13.24 3.76
C GLU A 165 4.85 -12.30 4.20
N LEU A 166 4.90 -11.03 3.77
CA LEU A 166 3.84 -10.05 4.02
C LEU A 166 2.52 -10.48 3.39
N VAL A 167 2.54 -10.95 2.13
CA VAL A 167 1.36 -11.52 1.47
C VAL A 167 0.78 -12.65 2.33
N GLY A 168 1.61 -13.57 2.81
CA GLY A 168 1.19 -14.66 3.69
C GLY A 168 0.58 -14.17 5.00
N VAL A 169 1.16 -13.16 5.67
CA VAL A 169 0.63 -12.58 6.91
C VAL A 169 -0.75 -11.98 6.68
N TYR A 170 -0.87 -11.09 5.68
CA TYR A 170 -2.11 -10.41 5.37
C TYR A 170 -3.21 -11.38 4.94
N PHE A 171 -2.86 -12.36 4.09
CA PHE A 171 -3.80 -13.38 3.63
C PHE A 171 -4.31 -14.27 4.77
N ARG A 172 -3.43 -14.77 5.65
CA ARG A 172 -3.84 -15.57 6.82
C ARG A 172 -4.71 -14.79 7.79
N ARG A 173 -4.42 -13.51 8.01
CA ARG A 173 -5.22 -12.63 8.86
C ARG A 173 -6.59 -12.35 8.23
N GLY A 174 -6.65 -12.16 6.92
CA GLY A 174 -7.90 -12.08 6.15
C GLY A 174 -8.76 -13.34 6.31
N LEU A 175 -8.16 -14.53 6.17
CA LEU A 175 -8.83 -15.81 6.40
C LEU A 175 -9.36 -15.92 7.84
N SER A 176 -8.59 -15.49 8.84
CA SER A 176 -9.04 -15.53 10.24
C SER A 176 -10.24 -14.63 10.51
N TYR A 177 -10.38 -13.50 9.80
CA TYR A 177 -11.57 -12.66 9.91
C TYR A 177 -12.75 -13.25 9.12
N GLU A 178 -12.47 -13.85 7.96
CA GLU A 178 -13.46 -14.54 7.14
C GLU A 178 -14.14 -15.69 7.90
N THR A 179 -13.40 -16.51 8.65
CA THR A 179 -13.96 -17.65 9.40
C THR A 179 -14.98 -17.23 10.46
N VAL A 180 -14.91 -15.99 10.93
CA VAL A 180 -15.86 -15.39 11.88
C VAL A 180 -16.80 -14.37 11.22
N ASN A 181 -16.92 -14.40 9.89
CA ASN A 181 -17.78 -13.51 9.08
C ASN A 181 -17.53 -12.01 9.26
N ARG A 182 -16.33 -11.60 9.71
CA ARG A 182 -15.92 -10.19 9.82
C ARG A 182 -15.41 -9.68 8.47
N TRP A 183 -16.32 -9.56 7.52
CA TRP A 183 -15.99 -9.21 6.13
C TRP A 183 -15.31 -7.85 5.94
N PRO A 184 -15.66 -6.76 6.66
CA PRO A 184 -14.94 -5.49 6.54
C PRO A 184 -13.47 -5.58 6.95
N GLU A 185 -13.16 -6.34 8.00
CA GLU A 185 -11.80 -6.63 8.44
C GLU A 185 -11.07 -7.53 7.45
N ALA A 186 -11.72 -8.62 7.01
CA ALA A 186 -11.16 -9.54 6.02
C ALA A 186 -10.80 -8.81 4.73
N LEU A 187 -11.68 -7.93 4.25
CA LEU A 187 -11.44 -7.10 3.08
C LEU A 187 -10.18 -6.25 3.23
N ARG A 188 -10.00 -5.55 4.36
CA ARG A 188 -8.80 -4.72 4.59
C ARG A 188 -7.52 -5.53 4.53
N GLU A 189 -7.53 -6.74 5.05
CA GLU A 189 -6.35 -7.60 5.07
C GLU A 189 -6.07 -8.24 3.71
N TYR A 190 -7.11 -8.73 3.03
CA TYR A 190 -6.97 -9.21 1.66
C TYR A 190 -6.57 -8.11 0.67
N GLU A 191 -7.01 -6.87 0.88
CA GLU A 191 -6.59 -5.73 0.07
C GLU A 191 -5.08 -5.49 0.19
N LYS A 192 -4.51 -5.55 1.41
CA LYS A 192 -3.05 -5.45 1.60
C LYS A 192 -2.30 -6.58 0.88
N ALA A 193 -2.79 -7.82 0.98
CA ALA A 193 -2.20 -8.95 0.26
C ALA A 193 -2.29 -8.75 -1.26
N TYR A 194 -3.44 -8.31 -1.77
CA TYR A 194 -3.68 -8.08 -3.19
C TYR A 194 -2.83 -6.95 -3.77
N LEU A 195 -2.58 -5.88 -3.02
CA LEU A 195 -1.69 -4.79 -3.45
C LEU A 195 -0.23 -5.25 -3.62
N LEU A 196 0.16 -6.31 -2.92
CA LEU A 196 1.52 -6.88 -2.97
C LEU A 196 1.67 -7.99 -4.03
N ALA A 197 0.62 -8.78 -4.26
CA ALA A 197 0.60 -9.87 -5.24
C ALA A 197 -0.72 -9.88 -6.04
N PRO A 198 -0.98 -8.88 -6.90
CA PRO A 198 -2.22 -8.79 -7.65
C PRO A 198 -2.40 -9.90 -8.69
N GLU A 199 -1.30 -10.51 -9.14
CA GLU A 199 -1.27 -11.63 -10.08
C GLU A 199 -1.52 -12.99 -9.45
N ASP A 200 -1.47 -13.11 -8.11
CA ASP A 200 -1.80 -14.35 -7.42
C ASP A 200 -3.32 -14.61 -7.52
N PRO A 201 -3.75 -15.69 -8.21
CA PRO A 201 -5.17 -15.91 -8.46
C PRO A 201 -5.99 -16.19 -7.19
N GLU A 202 -5.37 -16.76 -6.14
CA GLU A 202 -6.05 -17.04 -4.88
C GLU A 202 -6.23 -15.75 -4.07
N VAL A 203 -5.18 -14.94 -3.95
CA VAL A 203 -5.24 -13.63 -3.29
C VAL A 203 -6.26 -12.73 -3.98
N ALA A 204 -6.20 -12.63 -5.31
CA ALA A 204 -7.14 -11.84 -6.09
C ALA A 204 -8.58 -12.30 -5.88
N ASN A 205 -8.83 -13.61 -5.89
CA ASN A 205 -10.15 -14.18 -5.70
C ASN A 205 -10.72 -13.89 -4.29
N ARG A 206 -9.93 -14.12 -3.23
CA ARG A 206 -10.34 -13.82 -1.85
C ARG A 206 -10.65 -12.34 -1.66
N TYR A 207 -9.83 -11.45 -2.23
CA TYR A 207 -10.10 -10.02 -2.24
C TYR A 207 -11.44 -9.68 -2.93
N GLN A 208 -11.73 -10.25 -4.11
CA GLN A 208 -13.02 -10.02 -4.79
C GLN A 208 -14.21 -10.50 -3.96
N ILE A 209 -14.14 -11.70 -3.38
CA ILE A 209 -15.20 -12.26 -2.54
C ILE A 209 -15.43 -11.39 -1.30
N ALA A 210 -14.37 -10.99 -0.61
CA ALA A 210 -14.48 -10.14 0.57
C ALA A 210 -15.06 -8.77 0.21
N ARG A 211 -14.73 -8.23 -0.97
CA ARG A 211 -15.31 -6.97 -1.47
C ARG A 211 -16.81 -7.12 -1.70
N ALA A 212 -17.24 -8.21 -2.36
CA ALA A 212 -18.66 -8.50 -2.58
C ALA A 212 -19.45 -8.67 -1.29
N ARG A 213 -18.83 -9.26 -0.25
CA ARG A 213 -19.47 -9.47 1.06
C ARG A 213 -19.52 -8.23 1.94
N ALA A 214 -18.49 -7.40 1.88
CA ALA A 214 -18.35 -6.24 2.77
C ALA A 214 -18.97 -4.96 2.19
N GLN A 215 -19.05 -4.84 0.86
CA GLN A 215 -19.54 -3.66 0.17
C GLN A 215 -20.81 -4.00 -0.61
N SER A 216 -21.79 -3.11 -0.56
CA SER A 216 -22.98 -3.23 -1.42
C SER A 216 -22.62 -2.90 -2.87
N GLY A 217 -23.18 -3.65 -3.83
CA GLY A 217 -23.10 -3.31 -5.26
C GLY A 217 -22.19 -4.18 -6.12
N LEU A 218 -21.52 -5.19 -5.55
CA LEU A 218 -20.80 -6.21 -6.31
C LEU A 218 -21.46 -7.58 -6.09
N PRO A 219 -22.19 -8.13 -7.08
CA PRO A 219 -22.84 -9.43 -6.94
C PRO A 219 -21.83 -10.54 -6.67
N LEU A 220 -22.11 -11.39 -5.69
CA LEU A 220 -21.42 -12.65 -5.49
C LEU A 220 -22.19 -13.76 -6.18
N LYS A 221 -21.54 -14.46 -7.12
CA LYS A 221 -22.13 -15.57 -7.88
C LYS A 221 -21.58 -16.91 -7.42
N ALA A 222 -22.38 -17.98 -7.52
CA ALA A 222 -21.89 -19.36 -7.44
C ALA A 222 -22.30 -20.18 -8.65
N VAL A 223 -21.37 -20.98 -9.18
CA VAL A 223 -21.72 -22.06 -10.12
C VAL A 223 -22.11 -23.27 -9.27
N LEU A 224 -23.36 -23.72 -9.37
CA LEU A 224 -23.87 -24.81 -8.53
C LEU A 224 -23.68 -26.17 -9.19
N PHE A 225 -24.50 -26.47 -10.20
CA PHE A 225 -24.50 -27.77 -10.85
C PHE A 225 -24.98 -27.69 -12.30
N PHE A 226 -24.56 -28.68 -13.09
CA PHE A 226 -25.09 -28.95 -14.41
C PHE A 226 -25.71 -30.34 -14.41
N LEU A 227 -26.92 -30.47 -14.96
CA LEU A 227 -27.50 -31.79 -15.17
C LEU A 227 -26.80 -32.47 -16.33
N ASN A 228 -26.29 -33.66 -16.07
CA ASN A 228 -25.71 -34.48 -17.11
C ASN A 228 -26.75 -35.43 -17.68
N ARG A 229 -27.23 -35.14 -18.89
CA ARG A 229 -28.08 -36.03 -19.69
C ARG A 229 -27.31 -36.64 -20.86
N THR A 230 -25.99 -36.58 -20.81
CA THR A 230 -25.10 -37.26 -21.76
C THR A 230 -24.82 -38.69 -21.30
N ASP A 231 -24.27 -39.52 -22.19
CA ASP A 231 -23.85 -40.88 -21.86
C ASP A 231 -22.48 -40.94 -21.14
N THR A 232 -21.89 -39.79 -20.79
CA THR A 232 -20.53 -39.70 -20.22
C THR A 232 -20.58 -39.11 -18.82
N PRO A 233 -20.39 -39.88 -17.75
CA PRO A 233 -20.39 -39.38 -16.37
C PRO A 233 -19.26 -38.38 -16.08
N GLY A 234 -19.47 -37.44 -15.15
CA GLY A 234 -18.43 -36.52 -14.65
C GLY A 234 -18.20 -35.28 -15.50
N VAL A 235 -18.79 -35.21 -16.70
CA VAL A 235 -18.71 -34.06 -17.61
C VAL A 235 -19.22 -32.77 -16.94
N GLU A 236 -20.29 -32.89 -16.15
CA GLU A 236 -20.89 -31.79 -15.40
C GLU A 236 -19.95 -31.19 -14.36
N LYS A 237 -19.17 -32.03 -13.68
CA LYS A 237 -18.20 -31.58 -12.67
C LYS A 237 -17.05 -30.84 -13.33
N LEU A 238 -16.52 -31.38 -14.43
CA LEU A 238 -15.48 -30.74 -15.21
C LEU A 238 -15.94 -29.38 -15.76
N LEU A 239 -17.14 -29.31 -16.32
CA LEU A 239 -17.71 -28.04 -16.79
C LEU A 239 -17.89 -27.04 -15.65
N THR A 240 -18.40 -27.47 -14.49
CA THR A 240 -18.62 -26.58 -13.33
C THR A 240 -17.30 -25.96 -12.86
N GLN A 241 -16.24 -26.78 -12.73
CA GLN A 241 -14.91 -26.32 -12.32
C GLN A 241 -14.31 -25.33 -13.33
N GLU A 242 -14.30 -25.68 -14.62
CA GLU A 242 -13.75 -24.83 -15.67
C GLU A 242 -14.57 -23.55 -15.85
N LEU A 243 -15.91 -23.64 -15.77
CA LEU A 243 -16.78 -22.48 -15.87
C LEU A 243 -16.49 -21.49 -14.75
N GLN A 244 -16.29 -21.95 -13.52
CA GLN A 244 -15.96 -21.08 -12.41
C GLN A 244 -14.63 -20.34 -12.62
N VAL A 245 -13.60 -21.01 -13.15
CA VAL A 245 -12.33 -20.39 -13.55
C VAL A 245 -12.58 -19.29 -14.59
N GLN A 246 -13.31 -19.61 -15.66
CA GLN A 246 -13.58 -18.68 -16.75
C GLN A 246 -14.46 -17.51 -16.32
N MET A 247 -15.44 -17.74 -15.44
CA MET A 247 -16.26 -16.70 -14.85
C MET A 247 -15.43 -15.71 -14.03
N ARG A 248 -14.41 -16.17 -13.28
CA ARG A 248 -13.49 -15.27 -12.55
C ARG A 248 -12.64 -14.45 -13.49
N VAL A 249 -12.05 -15.08 -14.52
CA VAL A 249 -11.22 -14.39 -15.52
C VAL A 249 -12.01 -13.32 -16.27
N GLN A 250 -13.26 -13.62 -16.62
CA GLN A 250 -14.12 -12.71 -17.40
C GLN A 250 -14.88 -11.70 -16.55
N ALA A 251 -14.86 -11.80 -15.21
CA ALA A 251 -15.62 -10.93 -14.33
C ALA A 251 -15.27 -9.45 -14.49
N ARG A 252 -13.98 -9.13 -14.73
CA ARG A 252 -13.48 -7.75 -14.92
C ARG A 252 -13.97 -6.78 -13.83
N GLY A 253 -14.14 -7.26 -12.60
CA GLY A 253 -14.61 -6.49 -11.45
C GLY A 253 -16.13 -6.23 -11.39
N SER A 254 -16.93 -6.79 -12.31
CA SER A 254 -18.40 -6.62 -12.34
C SER A 254 -19.16 -7.55 -11.38
N TYR A 255 -18.53 -8.65 -10.95
CA TYR A 255 -19.02 -9.58 -9.94
C TYR A 255 -17.85 -10.34 -9.31
N ALA A 256 -18.11 -11.05 -8.21
CA ALA A 256 -17.21 -12.04 -7.64
C ALA A 256 -17.79 -13.45 -7.81
N VAL A 257 -16.94 -14.47 -7.74
CA VAL A 257 -17.36 -15.88 -7.83
C VAL A 257 -16.92 -16.60 -6.57
N LEU A 258 -17.86 -17.26 -5.88
CA LEU A 258 -17.59 -18.03 -4.66
C LEU A 258 -16.73 -19.26 -4.98
N ASP A 259 -15.89 -19.71 -4.02
CA ASP A 259 -15.01 -20.88 -4.17
C ASP A 259 -15.73 -22.21 -4.32
N GLN A 260 -15.18 -23.12 -5.15
CA GLN A 260 -15.76 -24.45 -5.35
C GLN A 260 -15.81 -25.25 -4.06
N ALA A 261 -14.74 -25.20 -3.26
CA ALA A 261 -14.69 -25.93 -1.99
C ALA A 261 -15.79 -25.49 -1.01
N LYS A 262 -16.31 -24.26 -1.12
CA LYS A 262 -17.47 -23.81 -0.33
C LYS A 262 -18.77 -24.32 -0.93
N VAL A 263 -18.91 -24.25 -2.26
CA VAL A 263 -20.04 -24.84 -2.98
C VAL A 263 -20.18 -26.33 -2.65
N ASP A 264 -19.11 -27.11 -2.81
CA ASP A 264 -19.08 -28.56 -2.57
C ASP A 264 -19.41 -28.93 -1.11
N LYS A 265 -19.04 -28.10 -0.14
CA LYS A 265 -19.38 -28.34 1.28
C LYS A 265 -20.88 -28.22 1.56
N ILE A 266 -21.58 -27.35 0.82
CA ILE A 266 -23.03 -27.15 0.96
C ILE A 266 -23.80 -28.08 0.03
N LEU A 267 -23.27 -28.34 -1.16
CA LEU A 267 -23.83 -29.24 -2.15
C LEU A 267 -23.56 -30.69 -1.74
N THR A 268 -24.41 -31.22 -0.86
CA THR A 268 -24.37 -32.63 -0.47
C THR A 268 -24.77 -33.55 -1.62
N GLU A 269 -24.40 -34.82 -1.56
CA GLU A 269 -24.83 -35.85 -2.53
C GLU A 269 -26.37 -35.92 -2.64
N GLN A 270 -27.09 -35.63 -1.56
CA GLN A 270 -28.56 -35.59 -1.54
C GLN A 270 -29.11 -34.39 -2.32
N ALA A 271 -28.50 -33.22 -2.17
CA ALA A 271 -28.85 -32.05 -2.98
C ALA A 271 -28.52 -32.29 -4.46
N ALA A 272 -27.40 -32.96 -4.76
CA ALA A 272 -27.05 -33.37 -6.12
C ALA A 272 -28.07 -34.37 -6.69
N ALA A 273 -28.55 -35.33 -5.91
CA ALA A 273 -29.58 -36.28 -6.34
C ALA A 273 -30.94 -35.57 -6.61
N LEU A 274 -31.32 -34.62 -5.75
CA LEU A 274 -32.53 -33.80 -5.92
C LEU A 274 -32.41 -32.83 -7.11
N SER A 275 -31.19 -32.47 -7.53
CA SER A 275 -30.97 -31.64 -8.70
C SER A 275 -31.42 -32.30 -10.00
N SER A 276 -31.56 -33.64 -10.04
CA SER A 276 -31.87 -34.44 -11.24
C SER A 276 -33.10 -33.97 -12.04
N THR A 277 -34.02 -33.22 -11.43
CA THR A 277 -35.21 -32.65 -12.07
C THR A 277 -35.09 -31.19 -12.52
N PHE A 278 -33.91 -30.57 -12.41
CA PHE A 278 -33.69 -29.15 -12.72
C PHE A 278 -34.55 -28.24 -11.82
N ASP A 279 -34.50 -28.46 -10.51
CA ASP A 279 -35.28 -27.68 -9.55
C ASP A 279 -34.63 -26.30 -9.29
N GLU A 280 -35.20 -25.26 -9.89
CA GLU A 280 -34.78 -23.87 -9.69
C GLU A 280 -34.98 -23.41 -8.24
N ALA A 281 -35.98 -23.94 -7.51
CA ALA A 281 -36.21 -23.60 -6.11
C ALA A 281 -35.09 -24.14 -5.22
N LEU A 282 -34.66 -25.38 -5.46
CA LEU A 282 -33.49 -25.96 -4.77
C LEU A 282 -32.23 -25.14 -5.03
N ALA A 283 -31.98 -24.71 -6.27
CA ALA A 283 -30.83 -23.89 -6.60
C ALA A 283 -30.83 -22.56 -5.83
N VAL A 284 -32.00 -21.92 -5.70
CA VAL A 284 -32.18 -20.70 -4.93
C VAL A 284 -31.93 -20.94 -3.44
N ASP A 285 -32.45 -22.03 -2.87
CA ASP A 285 -32.22 -22.38 -1.46
C ASP A 285 -30.75 -22.65 -1.16
N LEU A 286 -30.05 -23.38 -2.03
CA LEU A 286 -28.60 -23.57 -1.94
C LEU A 286 -27.86 -22.23 -2.04
N GLY A 287 -28.31 -21.34 -2.92
CA GLY A 287 -27.80 -19.97 -3.02
C GLY A 287 -27.92 -19.19 -1.71
N ARG A 288 -29.06 -19.31 -1.00
CA ARG A 288 -29.28 -18.67 0.31
C ARG A 288 -28.34 -19.22 1.36
N LEU A 289 -28.16 -20.55 1.40
CA LEU A 289 -27.23 -21.21 2.31
C LEU A 289 -25.78 -20.79 2.06
N LEU A 290 -25.41 -20.62 0.78
CA LEU A 290 -24.10 -20.12 0.39
C LEU A 290 -23.95 -18.61 0.63
N GLY A 291 -25.05 -17.88 0.82
CA GLY A 291 -25.09 -16.43 0.96
C GLY A 291 -24.56 -15.70 -0.28
N VAL A 292 -24.94 -16.19 -1.46
CA VAL A 292 -24.61 -15.56 -2.76
C VAL A 292 -25.82 -14.81 -3.28
N ASP A 293 -25.60 -13.82 -4.15
CA ASP A 293 -26.67 -13.02 -4.76
C ASP A 293 -27.27 -13.71 -5.98
N GLU A 294 -26.43 -14.46 -6.72
CA GLU A 294 -26.82 -15.16 -7.94
C GLU A 294 -26.25 -16.58 -7.98
N VAL A 295 -27.03 -17.51 -8.55
CA VAL A 295 -26.59 -18.89 -8.79
C VAL A 295 -26.67 -19.22 -10.27
N ILE A 296 -25.71 -20.02 -10.74
CA ILE A 296 -25.63 -20.50 -12.11
C ILE A 296 -25.90 -22.00 -12.09
N ILE A 297 -26.91 -22.40 -12.85
CA ILE A 297 -27.29 -23.80 -13.09
C ILE A 297 -27.39 -24.05 -14.59
N GLY A 298 -27.31 -25.31 -15.01
CA GLY A 298 -27.45 -25.64 -16.42
C GLY A 298 -27.67 -27.12 -16.70
N ALA A 299 -27.67 -27.48 -17.98
CA ALA A 299 -27.78 -28.85 -18.42
C ALA A 299 -26.91 -29.13 -19.64
N LEU A 300 -26.47 -30.38 -19.74
CA LEU A 300 -25.69 -30.98 -20.80
C LEU A 300 -26.56 -32.07 -21.43
N ASP A 301 -27.07 -31.85 -22.65
CA ASP A 301 -28.10 -32.73 -23.23
C ASP A 301 -27.55 -33.84 -24.14
N SER A 302 -26.44 -33.59 -24.83
CA SER A 302 -25.84 -34.59 -25.72
C SER A 302 -24.34 -34.37 -25.82
N LEU A 303 -23.56 -35.46 -25.84
CA LEU A 303 -22.14 -35.47 -26.18
C LEU A 303 -21.92 -36.49 -27.30
N GLU A 304 -21.81 -36.01 -28.54
CA GLU A 304 -21.57 -36.87 -29.69
C GLU A 304 -20.08 -36.95 -29.99
N VAL A 305 -19.48 -38.13 -29.81
CA VAL A 305 -18.08 -38.39 -30.20
C VAL A 305 -18.07 -39.21 -31.50
N LYS A 306 -18.03 -38.51 -32.64
CA LYS A 306 -17.96 -39.11 -34.00
C LYS A 306 -16.77 -38.53 -34.77
N LYS A 307 -16.97 -38.13 -36.04
CA LYS A 307 -15.96 -37.39 -36.83
C LYS A 307 -15.62 -36.03 -36.24
N ARG A 308 -16.54 -35.42 -35.48
CA ARG A 308 -16.35 -34.17 -34.76
C ARG A 308 -17.07 -34.27 -33.44
N THR A 309 -16.33 -34.11 -32.34
CA THR A 309 -16.92 -34.14 -31.01
C THR A 309 -17.78 -32.89 -30.79
N ARG A 310 -18.99 -33.04 -30.25
CA ARG A 310 -19.92 -31.93 -30.00
C ARG A 310 -20.69 -32.12 -28.70
N ILE A 311 -20.96 -31.02 -28.00
CA ILE A 311 -21.81 -31.01 -26.80
C ILE A 311 -22.86 -29.91 -26.87
N GLN A 312 -24.08 -30.22 -26.43
CA GLN A 312 -25.16 -29.23 -26.31
C GLN A 312 -25.27 -28.76 -24.86
N VAL A 313 -25.26 -27.44 -24.65
CA VAL A 313 -25.24 -26.83 -23.32
C VAL A 313 -26.33 -25.77 -23.18
N THR A 314 -26.98 -25.76 -22.02
CA THR A 314 -27.89 -24.70 -21.55
C THR A 314 -27.45 -24.20 -20.18
N ALA A 315 -27.74 -22.94 -19.87
CA ALA A 315 -27.47 -22.38 -18.55
C ALA A 315 -28.43 -21.25 -18.21
N LYS A 316 -28.65 -21.04 -16.91
CA LYS A 316 -29.45 -19.95 -16.37
C LYS A 316 -28.73 -19.31 -15.18
N ILE A 317 -28.95 -18.01 -15.01
CA ILE A 317 -28.58 -17.27 -13.81
C ILE A 317 -29.87 -16.92 -13.07
N LEU A 318 -29.96 -17.34 -11.81
CA LEU A 318 -31.09 -17.06 -10.93
C LEU A 318 -30.65 -16.12 -9.81
N GLU A 319 -31.46 -15.11 -9.53
CA GLU A 319 -31.31 -14.21 -8.38
C GLU A 319 -31.80 -14.93 -7.11
N VAL A 320 -30.97 -15.02 -6.09
CA VAL A 320 -31.22 -15.83 -4.87
C VAL A 320 -32.29 -15.24 -3.92
N PRO A 321 -32.43 -13.91 -3.79
CA PRO A 321 -33.52 -13.35 -2.99
C PRO A 321 -34.92 -13.73 -3.52
N SER A 322 -35.12 -13.71 -4.84
CA SER A 322 -36.44 -13.75 -5.48
C SER A 322 -36.70 -15.02 -6.29
N GLY A 323 -35.66 -15.77 -6.66
CA GLY A 323 -35.72 -16.83 -7.67
C GLY A 323 -35.90 -16.32 -9.10
N ARG A 324 -35.81 -15.01 -9.32
CA ARG A 324 -36.03 -14.40 -10.63
C ARG A 324 -34.92 -14.82 -11.60
N LEU A 325 -35.33 -15.18 -12.81
CA LEU A 325 -34.42 -15.39 -13.93
C LEU A 325 -33.72 -14.07 -14.28
N VAL A 326 -32.41 -14.02 -14.10
CA VAL A 326 -31.55 -12.90 -14.49
C VAL A 326 -31.14 -13.04 -15.95
N LYS A 327 -30.73 -14.25 -16.34
CA LYS A 327 -30.27 -14.56 -17.70
C LYS A 327 -30.54 -16.01 -18.05
N GLU A 328 -30.86 -16.26 -19.30
CA GLU A 328 -30.93 -17.60 -19.88
C GLU A 328 -30.05 -17.68 -21.13
N VAL A 329 -29.16 -18.66 -21.14
CA VAL A 329 -28.39 -19.08 -22.30
C VAL A 329 -29.18 -20.16 -23.00
N LYS A 330 -29.79 -19.80 -24.14
CA LYS A 330 -30.49 -20.75 -25.01
C LYS A 330 -29.56 -21.90 -25.42
N PRO A 331 -30.09 -23.10 -25.69
CA PRO A 331 -29.28 -24.25 -26.08
C PRO A 331 -28.36 -23.90 -27.24
N PHE A 332 -27.07 -24.15 -27.06
CA PHE A 332 -26.08 -24.01 -28.12
C PHE A 332 -25.22 -25.26 -28.21
N THR A 333 -24.75 -25.54 -29.42
CA THR A 333 -23.85 -26.66 -29.69
C THR A 333 -22.41 -26.16 -29.75
N TYR A 334 -21.58 -26.60 -28.82
CA TYR A 334 -20.14 -26.40 -28.89
C TYR A 334 -19.52 -27.54 -29.70
N SER A 335 -18.75 -27.20 -30.73
CA SER A 335 -18.02 -28.17 -31.53
C SER A 335 -16.55 -28.11 -31.18
N PHE A 336 -16.04 -29.22 -30.64
CA PHE A 336 -14.64 -29.35 -30.26
C PHE A 336 -13.71 -29.27 -31.49
N PRO A 337 -12.42 -28.95 -31.30
CA PRO A 337 -11.42 -28.93 -32.36
C PRO A 337 -11.34 -30.24 -33.16
N ALA A 338 -10.76 -30.16 -34.36
CA ALA A 338 -10.52 -31.36 -35.16
C ALA A 338 -9.45 -32.23 -34.47
N GLY A 339 -9.68 -33.54 -34.41
CA GLY A 339 -8.81 -34.49 -33.68
C GLY A 339 -9.22 -34.74 -32.24
N THR A 340 -10.29 -34.10 -31.75
CA THR A 340 -10.86 -34.42 -30.44
C THR A 340 -11.69 -35.71 -30.50
N ASP A 341 -11.35 -36.69 -29.67
CA ASP A 341 -11.97 -38.02 -29.57
C ASP A 341 -12.21 -38.44 -28.11
N GLN A 342 -12.57 -39.72 -27.90
CA GLN A 342 -12.89 -40.27 -26.57
C GLN A 342 -11.72 -40.23 -25.58
N THR A 343 -10.48 -40.03 -26.05
CA THR A 343 -9.25 -40.10 -25.27
C THR A 343 -8.64 -38.73 -24.94
N ASN A 344 -9.25 -37.64 -25.39
CA ASN A 344 -8.70 -36.29 -25.16
C ASN A 344 -9.73 -35.17 -25.01
N TRP A 345 -11.04 -35.44 -25.16
CA TRP A 345 -12.07 -34.40 -25.16
C TRP A 345 -12.11 -33.52 -23.91
N TRP A 346 -11.72 -34.05 -22.75
CA TRP A 346 -11.68 -33.30 -21.49
C TRP A 346 -10.67 -32.14 -21.51
N LEU A 347 -9.60 -32.23 -22.31
CA LEU A 347 -8.58 -31.19 -22.44
C LEU A 347 -9.14 -29.89 -23.04
N GLU A 348 -10.28 -29.98 -23.73
CA GLU A 348 -10.89 -28.89 -24.47
C GLU A 348 -12.02 -28.18 -23.68
N PHE A 349 -12.30 -28.64 -22.45
CA PHE A 349 -13.31 -28.06 -21.58
C PHE A 349 -13.08 -26.59 -21.20
N PRO A 350 -11.84 -26.12 -21.02
CA PRO A 350 -11.59 -24.69 -20.82
C PRO A 350 -12.16 -23.82 -21.95
N GLY A 351 -12.11 -24.30 -23.20
CA GLY A 351 -12.69 -23.60 -24.36
C GLY A 351 -14.21 -23.55 -24.34
N LEU A 352 -14.86 -24.67 -24.00
CA LEU A 352 -16.31 -24.74 -23.81
C LEU A 352 -16.77 -23.80 -22.68
N ALA A 353 -16.09 -23.87 -21.53
CA ALA A 353 -16.35 -23.04 -20.38
C ALA A 353 -16.16 -21.55 -20.67
N ALA A 354 -15.14 -21.19 -21.46
CA ALA A 354 -14.88 -19.81 -21.85
C ALA A 354 -16.00 -19.25 -22.73
N GLU A 355 -16.50 -20.04 -23.68
CA GLU A 355 -17.63 -19.67 -24.54
C GLU A 355 -18.94 -19.56 -23.75
N LEU A 356 -19.16 -20.47 -22.80
CA LEU A 356 -20.33 -20.41 -21.91
C LEU A 356 -20.28 -19.18 -20.99
N ALA A 357 -19.13 -18.90 -20.37
CA ALA A 357 -18.93 -17.70 -19.54
C ALA A 357 -19.17 -16.42 -20.34
N LYS A 358 -18.71 -16.36 -21.59
CA LYS A 358 -18.96 -15.23 -22.50
C LYS A 358 -20.47 -15.03 -22.72
N ARG A 359 -21.23 -16.11 -22.94
CA ARG A 359 -22.68 -16.05 -23.14
C ARG A 359 -23.45 -15.66 -21.88
N LEU A 360 -22.93 -16.02 -20.70
CA LEU A 360 -23.49 -15.63 -19.41
C LEU A 360 -23.23 -14.15 -19.08
N ASN A 361 -22.16 -13.57 -19.63
CA ASN A 361 -21.74 -12.18 -19.40
C ASN A 361 -22.25 -11.17 -20.45
N GLN A 362 -22.68 -11.65 -21.62
CA GLN A 362 -23.44 -10.88 -22.62
C GLN A 362 -24.90 -10.79 -22.20
#